data_AF-A0A1J3HMS7-F1
#
_entry.id   AF-A0A1J3HMS7-F1
#
_cell.length_a   1.000
_cell.length_b   1.000
_cell.length_c   1.000
_cell.angle_alpha   90.00
_cell.angle_beta   90.00
_cell.angle_gamma   90.00
#
_symmetry.space_group_name_H-M   'P 1'
#
loop_
_entity.id
_entity.type
_entity.pdbx_description
1 polymer ?
#
loop_
_entity_poly.entity_id
_entity_poly.type
_entity_poly.pdbx_seq_one_letter_code
_entity_poly.pdbx_strand_id
1 'polypeptide(L)'
;EIAAILAHFSYGSKSFCLKEEISSERYCSKSKKYPCEPGKNYYGRGLLQSITWNEYYGAAGKHLGLPLLKDPDLVARSPEVAFKFAMWFWNRNVRP
;
A
#
# COMPACT_ATOMS: atom_id res chain seq x y z
N GLU A 1 5.11 7.34 -19.28
CA GLU A 1 4.56 6.99 -17.95
C GLU A 1 4.52 5.48 -17.69
N ILE A 2 3.93 4.64 -18.56
CA ILE A 2 3.76 3.20 -18.29
C ILE A 2 5.09 2.47 -17.98
N ALA A 3 6.14 2.70 -18.77
CA ALA A 3 7.45 2.10 -18.52
C ALA A 3 8.04 2.51 -17.15
N ALA A 4 7.85 3.77 -16.74
CA ALA A 4 8.32 4.25 -15.45
C ALA A 4 7.54 3.61 -14.29
N ILE A 5 6.22 3.48 -14.43
CA ILE A 5 5.36 2.78 -13.46
C ILE A 5 5.86 1.35 -13.27
N LEU A 6 6.01 0.61 -14.37
CA LEU A 6 6.45 -0.78 -14.33
C LEU A 6 7.86 -0.94 -13.76
N ALA A 7 8.78 -0.02 -14.07
CA ALA A 7 10.11 -0.02 -13.48
C ALA A 7 10.05 0.12 -11.94
N HIS A 8 9.26 1.06 -11.43
CA HIS A 8 9.10 1.25 -9.98
C HIS A 8 8.40 0.06 -9.33
N PHE A 9 7.38 -0.50 -9.97
CA PHE A 9 6.65 -1.66 -9.46
C PHE A 9 7.55 -2.90 -9.41
N SER A 10 8.32 -3.14 -10.47
CA SER A 10 9.30 -4.22 -10.52
C SER A 10 10.36 -4.03 -9.44
N TYR A 11 10.91 -2.82 -9.27
CA TYR A 11 11.90 -2.56 -8.24
C TYR A 11 11.33 -2.79 -6.83
N GLY A 12 10.18 -2.18 -6.52
CA GLY A 12 9.54 -2.25 -5.21
C GLY A 12 9.18 -3.68 -4.81
N SER A 13 8.65 -4.47 -5.73
CA SER A 13 8.23 -5.86 -5.45
C SER A 13 9.31 -6.92 -5.71
N LYS A 14 10.56 -6.52 -5.99
CA LYS A 14 11.64 -7.41 -6.45
C LYS A 14 11.19 -8.32 -7.61
N SER A 15 10.90 -7.68 -8.74
CA SER A 15 10.39 -8.31 -9.95
C SER A 15 9.10 -9.10 -9.74
N PHE A 16 8.17 -8.53 -8.98
CA PHE A 16 6.84 -9.10 -8.67
C PHE A 16 6.88 -10.39 -7.81
N CYS A 17 8.02 -10.72 -7.21
CA CYS A 17 8.15 -11.88 -6.33
C CYS A 17 7.59 -11.63 -4.92
N LEU A 18 7.74 -10.41 -4.40
CA LEU A 18 7.33 -10.06 -3.05
C LEU A 18 5.93 -9.44 -3.03
N LYS A 19 5.08 -9.98 -2.17
CA LYS A 19 3.73 -9.44 -1.87
C LYS A 19 3.75 -8.50 -0.66
N GLU A 20 4.71 -8.68 0.23
CA GLU A 20 4.82 -7.99 1.51
C GLU A 20 6.29 -7.69 1.81
N GLU A 21 6.52 -6.65 2.60
CA GLU A 21 7.84 -6.27 3.09
C GLU A 21 8.31 -7.27 4.15
N ILE A 22 9.64 -7.43 4.28
CA ILE A 22 10.25 -8.32 5.29
C ILE A 22 10.34 -7.62 6.66
N SER A 23 9.98 -6.33 6.75
CA SER A 23 10.06 -5.55 7.98
C SER A 23 9.10 -6.05 9.06
N SER A 24 9.55 -6.05 10.32
CA SER A 24 8.73 -6.35 11.49
C SER A 24 8.06 -5.12 12.09
N GLU A 25 8.27 -3.94 11.50
CA GLU A 25 7.67 -2.70 11.98
C GLU A 25 6.16 -2.66 11.73
N ARG A 26 5.42 -2.12 12.70
CA ARG A 26 3.97 -2.00 12.61
C ARG A 26 3.52 -0.86 11.68
N TYR A 27 4.35 0.17 11.51
CA TYR A 27 3.99 1.42 10.80
C TYR A 27 2.63 1.96 11.23
N CYS A 28 2.43 2.11 12.54
CA CYS A 28 1.20 2.66 13.11
C CYS A 28 1.52 3.96 13.84
N SER A 29 0.97 5.06 13.34
CA SER A 29 1.00 6.37 13.97
C SER A 29 -0.29 6.60 14.77
N LYS A 30 -0.23 7.45 15.79
CA LYS A 30 -1.44 7.91 16.48
C LYS A 30 -2.19 8.91 15.60
N SER A 31 -3.32 8.49 15.03
CA SER A 31 -4.17 9.33 14.17
C SER A 31 -5.64 9.24 14.58
N LYS A 32 -6.31 10.39 14.74
CA LYS A 32 -7.76 10.44 14.97
C LYS A 32 -8.57 10.10 13.72
N LYS A 33 -8.01 10.39 12.54
CA LYS A 33 -8.69 10.22 11.25
C LYS A 33 -8.56 8.79 10.72
N TYR A 34 -7.38 8.19 10.90
CA TYR A 34 -7.08 6.83 10.47
C TYR A 34 -6.51 6.06 11.66
N PRO A 35 -7.34 5.74 12.67
CA PRO A 35 -6.87 4.98 13.81
C PRO A 35 -6.39 3.60 13.36
N CYS A 36 -5.28 3.13 13.93
CA CYS A 36 -4.78 1.80 13.66
C CYS A 36 -5.76 0.75 14.19
N GLU A 37 -6.05 -0.25 13.38
CA GLU A 37 -6.87 -1.38 13.78
C GLU A 37 -6.05 -2.31 14.72
N PRO A 38 -6.61 -2.77 15.85
CA PRO A 38 -5.93 -3.70 16.74
C PRO A 38 -5.45 -4.96 16.00
N GLY A 39 -4.19 -5.33 16.22
CA GLY A 39 -3.58 -6.51 15.59
C GLY A 39 -3.22 -6.34 14.11
N LYS A 40 -3.42 -5.14 13.52
CA LYS A 40 -3.00 -4.86 12.15
C LYS A 40 -1.71 -4.06 12.08
N ASN A 41 -0.94 -4.37 11.03
CA ASN A 41 0.32 -3.72 10.70
C ASN A 41 0.22 -3.12 9.29
N TYR A 42 0.85 -1.98 9.07
CA TYR A 42 0.76 -1.19 7.83
C TYR A 42 2.12 -1.06 7.14
N TYR A 43 2.92 -2.13 7.15
CA TYR A 43 4.16 -2.25 6.37
C TYR A 43 3.88 -2.29 4.86
N GLY A 44 4.94 -2.27 4.05
CA GLY A 44 4.85 -2.29 2.60
C GLY A 44 4.12 -3.51 2.06
N ARG A 45 3.16 -3.32 1.15
CA ARG A 45 2.45 -4.42 0.48
C ARG A 45 2.26 -4.14 -1.01
N GLY A 46 2.21 -5.20 -1.79
CA GLY A 46 2.00 -5.16 -3.23
C GLY A 46 3.18 -4.58 -4.00
N LEU A 47 2.88 -3.78 -5.03
CA LEU A 47 3.85 -3.39 -6.04
C LEU A 47 4.78 -2.26 -5.58
N LEU A 48 4.29 -1.41 -4.68
CA LEU A 48 5.05 -0.31 -4.09
C LEU A 48 5.18 -0.55 -2.59
N GLN A 49 6.27 -1.20 -2.20
CA GLN A 49 6.60 -1.49 -0.81
C GLN A 49 6.88 -0.23 0.02
N SER A 50 7.10 0.93 -0.62
CA SER A 50 7.25 2.22 0.05
C SER A 50 5.95 2.79 0.63
N ILE A 51 4.79 2.25 0.27
CA ILE A 51 3.50 2.68 0.81
C ILE A 51 3.29 2.01 2.17
N THR A 52 3.82 2.65 3.20
CA THR A 52 3.70 2.25 4.59
C THR A 52 2.78 3.21 5.35
N TRP A 53 2.43 2.90 6.60
CA TRP A 53 1.63 3.71 7.53
C TRP A 53 0.10 3.68 7.35
N ASN A 54 -0.60 3.66 8.48
CA ASN A 54 -2.06 3.67 8.59
C ASN A 54 -2.73 4.81 7.82
N GLU A 55 -2.09 5.98 7.70
CA GLU A 55 -2.65 7.10 6.95
C GLU A 55 -2.80 6.81 5.46
N TYR A 56 -1.84 6.12 4.85
CA TYR A 56 -1.89 5.79 3.42
C TYR A 56 -2.92 4.69 3.16
N TYR A 57 -2.94 3.65 3.98
CA TYR A 57 -3.96 2.61 3.91
C TYR A 57 -5.37 3.18 4.11
N GLY A 58 -5.55 4.08 5.08
CA GLY A 58 -6.82 4.77 5.32
C GLY A 58 -7.24 5.69 4.17
N ALA A 59 -6.31 6.50 3.66
CA ALA A 59 -6.60 7.42 2.56
C ALA A 59 -6.90 6.68 1.25
N ALA A 60 -6.14 5.62 0.94
CA ALA A 60 -6.38 4.80 -0.24
C ALA A 60 -7.67 4.01 -0.11
N GLY A 61 -7.93 3.38 1.04
CA GLY A 61 -9.16 2.64 1.31
C GLY A 61 -10.39 3.52 1.13
N LYS A 62 -10.35 4.76 1.64
CA LYS A 62 -11.42 5.74 1.43
C LYS A 62 -11.62 6.09 -0.04
N HIS A 63 -10.55 6.30 -0.80
CA HIS A 63 -10.65 6.67 -2.22
C HIS A 63 -11.13 5.51 -3.10
N LEU A 64 -10.67 4.30 -2.81
CA LEU A 64 -10.96 3.09 -3.58
C LEU A 64 -12.26 2.39 -3.16
N GLY A 65 -12.88 2.82 -2.05
CA GLY A 65 -14.05 2.15 -1.47
C GLY A 65 -13.71 0.78 -0.88
N LEU A 66 -12.47 0.58 -0.44
CA LEU A 66 -11.95 -0.70 0.06
C LEU A 66 -11.60 -0.60 1.56
N PRO A 67 -11.75 -1.69 2.34
CA PRO A 67 -11.53 -1.67 3.78
C PRO A 67 -10.04 -1.70 4.18
N LEU A 68 -9.16 -1.02 3.45
CA LEU A 68 -7.70 -1.15 3.58
C LEU A 68 -7.14 -0.74 4.95
N LEU A 69 -7.83 0.13 5.70
CA LEU A 69 -7.43 0.46 7.08
C LEU A 69 -7.71 -0.71 8.05
N LYS A 70 -8.86 -1.38 7.87
CA LYS A 70 -9.29 -2.51 8.71
C LYS A 70 -8.62 -3.82 8.30
N ASP A 71 -8.33 -3.95 7.01
CA ASP A 71 -7.80 -5.14 6.37
C ASP A 71 -6.68 -4.76 5.38
N PRO A 72 -5.51 -4.33 5.90
CA PRO A 72 -4.37 -3.97 5.05
C PRO A 72 -3.82 -5.18 4.27
N ASP A 73 -4.02 -6.40 4.79
CA ASP A 73 -3.60 -7.65 4.16
C ASP A 73 -4.33 -7.93 2.84
N LEU A 74 -5.45 -7.24 2.59
CA LEU A 74 -6.16 -7.30 1.31
C LEU A 74 -5.26 -6.88 0.13
N VAL A 75 -4.33 -5.95 0.35
CA VAL A 75 -3.36 -5.51 -0.67
C VAL A 75 -2.43 -6.64 -1.09
N ALA A 76 -2.06 -7.53 -0.17
CA ALA A 76 -1.18 -8.67 -0.48
C ALA A 76 -1.96 -9.87 -1.05
N ARG A 77 -3.24 -10.03 -0.66
CA ARG A 77 -4.08 -11.17 -1.07
C ARG A 77 -4.67 -11.02 -2.47
N SER A 78 -4.96 -9.80 -2.91
CA SER A 78 -5.59 -9.54 -4.22
C SER A 78 -4.67 -8.77 -5.14
N PRO A 79 -4.24 -9.35 -6.29
CA PRO A 79 -3.47 -8.63 -7.29
C PRO A 79 -4.19 -7.37 -7.79
N GLU A 80 -5.51 -7.44 -7.99
CA GLU A 80 -6.30 -6.28 -8.42
C GLU A 80 -6.21 -5.14 -7.41
N VAL A 81 -6.33 -5.45 -6.11
CA VAL A 81 -6.21 -4.45 -5.04
C VAL A 81 -4.77 -3.92 -4.96
N ALA A 82 -3.75 -4.77 -5.14
CA ALA A 82 -2.35 -4.35 -5.20
C ALA A 82 -2.11 -3.30 -6.30
N PHE A 83 -2.62 -3.55 -7.51
CA PHE A 83 -2.52 -2.61 -8.62
C PHE A 83 -3.30 -1.31 -8.35
N LYS A 84 -4.55 -1.41 -7.85
CA LYS A 84 -5.35 -0.23 -7.49
C LYS A 84 -4.65 0.64 -6.43
N PHE A 85 -4.08 0.01 -5.41
CA PHE A 85 -3.37 0.67 -4.32
C PHE A 85 -2.10 1.37 -4.81
N ALA A 86 -1.29 0.69 -5.64
CA ALA A 86 -0.08 1.26 -6.22
C ALA A 86 -0.38 2.41 -7.20
N MET A 87 -1.40 2.25 -8.06
CA MET A 87 -1.82 3.29 -9.01
C MET A 87 -2.42 4.51 -8.29
N TRP A 88 -3.16 4.31 -7.22
CA TRP A 88 -3.65 5.40 -6.38
C TRP A 88 -2.50 6.26 -5.86
N PHE A 89 -1.43 5.63 -5.36
CA PHE A 89 -0.27 6.36 -4.87
C PHE A 89 0.47 7.09 -6.01
N TRP A 90 0.68 6.40 -7.13
CA TRP A 90 1.35 6.97 -8.31
C TRP A 90 0.65 8.24 -8.81
N ASN A 91 -0.68 8.16 -9.00
CA ASN A 91 -1.49 9.27 -9.50
C ASN A 91 -1.53 10.47 -8.55
N ARG A 92 -1.24 10.26 -7.26
CA ARG A 92 -1.30 11.31 -6.24
C ARG A 92 0.04 11.96 -5.95
N ASN A 93 1.12 11.19 -5.93
CA ASN A 93 2.39 11.62 -5.35
C ASN A 93 3.58 11.56 -6.32
N VAL A 94 3.41 10.95 -7.50
CA VAL A 94 4.51 10.77 -8.47
C VAL A 94 4.21 11.40 -9.82
N ARG A 95 2.96 11.36 -10.29
CA ARG A 95 2.58 12.08 -11.51
C ARG A 95 2.90 13.58 -11.37
N PRO A 96 3.51 14.20 -12.41
CA PRO A 96 3.73 15.63 -12.45
C PRO A 96 2.43 16.43 -12.51
#